data_AF-A0A943X8E8-F1
#
_entry.id   AF-A0A943X8E8-F1
#
_cell.length_a   1.000
_cell.length_b   1.000
_cell.length_c   1.000
_cell.angle_alpha   90.00
_cell.angle_beta   90.00
_cell.angle_gamma   90.00
#
_symmetry.space_group_name_H-M   'P 1'
#
loop_
_entity.id
_entity.type
_entity.pdbx_description
1 polymer ?
#
loop_
_entity_poly.entity_id
_entity_poly.type
_entity_poly.pdbx_seq_one_letter_code
_entity_poly.pdbx_strand_id
1 'polypeptide(L)'
;LYAAGLLDSCFWHKFVLTRHSRIYSEWKEGKYPDLKPVEPKNAGIFAKNGLHFESENRLAKFGDGLNASLQAWMHGEKLSMSVNKWFDFKTPSPTIPKDFIENAIALYEEERNAAWNRMPEINKCRWLGGKIMRNGHRILWNYMQEEYSSKLPEGKDDIQKEFLDALECLKCEKFNPETMKKFLVKNPEYEKTLRKLRGSGLVEI
;
A
#
# COMPACT_ATOMS: atom_id res chain seq x y z
N LEU A 1 -12.94 4.74 -1.12
CA LEU A 1 -12.06 3.77 -0.43
C LEU A 1 -12.83 2.59 0.14
N TYR A 2 -13.68 2.77 1.17
CA TYR A 2 -14.56 1.69 1.68
C TYR A 2 -15.49 1.11 0.62
N ALA A 3 -16.20 1.97 -0.12
CA ALA A 3 -17.07 1.52 -1.22
C ALA A 3 -16.31 0.78 -2.33
N ALA A 4 -14.99 1.00 -2.43
CA ALA A 4 -14.10 0.33 -3.38
C ALA A 4 -13.41 -0.91 -2.78
N GLY A 5 -13.69 -1.27 -1.52
CA GLY A 5 -13.06 -2.41 -0.83
C GLY A 5 -11.56 -2.24 -0.55
N LEU A 6 -11.06 -1.00 -0.55
CA LEU A 6 -9.63 -0.72 -0.33
C LEU A 6 -9.26 -0.54 1.16
N LEU A 7 -10.26 -0.36 2.02
CA LEU A 7 -10.10 -0.21 3.46
C LEU A 7 -11.16 -1.04 4.17
N ASP A 8 -10.73 -1.74 5.22
CA ASP A 8 -11.61 -2.62 6.00
C ASP A 8 -11.84 -2.11 7.43
N SER A 9 -11.07 -1.13 7.89
CA SER A 9 -11.20 -0.58 9.24
C SER A 9 -10.72 0.87 9.32
N CYS A 10 -11.44 1.69 10.08
CA CYS A 10 -11.01 3.02 10.51
C CYS A 10 -11.50 3.28 11.92
N PHE A 11 -10.79 4.17 12.58
CA PHE A 11 -11.17 4.69 13.87
C PHE A 11 -11.18 6.20 13.80
N TRP A 12 -12.19 6.81 14.41
CA TRP A 12 -12.20 8.23 14.68
C TRP A 12 -12.13 8.45 16.18
N HIS A 13 -11.39 9.46 16.57
CA HIS A 13 -11.37 9.94 17.94
C HIS A 13 -11.48 11.45 17.96
N LYS A 14 -12.02 11.96 19.07
CA LYS A 14 -11.90 13.38 19.39
C LYS A 14 -10.42 13.73 19.50
N PHE A 15 -10.03 14.89 18.98
CA PHE A 15 -8.68 15.40 19.18
C PHE A 15 -8.39 15.57 20.67
N VAL A 16 -7.25 15.06 21.13
CA VAL A 16 -6.75 15.20 22.50
C VAL A 16 -5.39 15.87 22.44
N LEU A 17 -5.26 17.05 23.04
CA LEU A 17 -3.97 17.71 23.18
C LEU A 17 -3.19 17.03 24.30
N THR A 18 -1.96 16.61 24.02
CA THR A 18 -1.07 16.04 25.05
C THR A 18 0.18 16.88 25.23
N ARG A 19 0.65 16.96 26.48
CA ARG A 19 1.81 17.79 26.90
C ARG A 19 3.12 17.43 26.20
N HIS A 20 3.24 16.22 25.68
CA HIS A 20 4.43 15.74 24.97
C HIS A 20 4.19 15.54 23.47
N SER A 21 3.02 15.97 22.95
CA SER A 21 2.77 15.95 21.52
C SER A 21 3.58 17.02 20.80
N ARG A 22 3.90 16.74 19.53
CA ARG A 22 4.47 17.70 18.59
C ARG A 22 3.63 18.98 18.49
N ILE A 23 2.29 18.85 18.46
CA ILE A 23 1.39 20.01 18.39
C ILE A 23 1.60 20.94 19.59
N TYR A 24 1.76 20.38 20.80
CA TYR A 24 2.00 21.20 21.99
C TYR A 24 3.38 21.87 21.98
N SER A 25 4.44 21.21 21.48
CA SER A 25 5.75 21.86 21.34
C SER A 25 5.73 22.96 20.27
N GLU A 26 5.11 22.71 19.11
CA GLU A 26 4.97 23.71 18.05
C GLU A 26 4.09 24.90 18.47
N TRP A 27 3.11 24.66 19.33
CA TRP A 27 2.33 25.73 19.96
C TRP A 27 3.19 26.63 20.84
N LYS A 28 4.09 26.08 21.67
CA LYS A 28 5.03 26.87 22.47
C LYS A 28 5.97 27.72 21.62
N GLU A 29 6.29 27.23 20.42
CA GLU A 29 7.07 27.96 19.42
C GLU A 29 6.24 29.03 18.67
N GLY A 30 4.94 29.17 18.96
CA GLY A 30 4.06 30.17 18.35
C GLY A 30 3.48 29.79 16.98
N LYS A 31 3.65 28.54 16.51
CA LYS A 31 3.12 28.10 15.20
C LYS A 31 1.59 27.97 15.16
N TYR A 32 0.95 27.82 16.32
CA TYR A 32 -0.49 27.63 16.46
C TYR A 32 -1.12 28.66 17.40
N PRO A 33 -1.18 29.95 17.02
CA PRO A 33 -1.64 31.02 17.93
C PRO A 33 -3.09 30.84 18.40
N ASP A 34 -3.92 30.14 17.63
CA ASP A 34 -5.32 29.86 17.97
C ASP A 34 -5.51 28.69 18.94
N LEU A 35 -4.46 27.87 19.16
CA LEU A 35 -4.50 26.84 20.17
C LEU A 35 -4.28 27.48 21.54
N LYS A 36 -5.21 27.26 22.47
CA LYS A 36 -5.16 27.82 23.81
C LYS A 36 -5.28 26.72 24.87
N PRO A 37 -4.17 26.03 25.18
CA PRO A 37 -4.13 25.00 26.21
C PRO A 37 -4.44 25.59 27.59
N VAL A 38 -5.24 24.87 28.38
CA VAL A 38 -5.53 25.20 29.77
C VAL A 38 -4.54 24.45 30.64
N GLU A 39 -3.50 25.14 31.10
CA GLU A 39 -2.49 24.53 31.97
C GLU A 39 -2.97 24.49 33.43
N PRO A 40 -3.00 23.30 34.07
CA PRO A 40 -3.42 23.20 35.47
C PRO A 40 -2.42 23.90 36.39
N LYS A 41 -2.90 24.84 37.22
CA LYS A 41 -2.07 25.68 38.09
C LYS A 41 -1.36 24.92 39.21
N ASN A 42 -1.97 23.85 39.75
CA ASN A 42 -1.51 23.15 40.96
C ASN A 42 -1.73 21.62 40.88
N ALA A 43 -0.94 20.87 40.10
CA ALA A 43 -1.04 19.41 40.14
C ALA A 43 0.30 18.73 39.86
N GLY A 44 0.64 17.73 40.68
CA GLY A 44 1.68 16.76 40.39
C GLY A 44 1.52 16.24 38.95
N ILE A 45 2.59 16.42 38.18
CA ILE A 45 2.55 16.46 36.71
C ILE A 45 2.63 15.05 36.10
N PHE A 46 2.97 14.05 36.91
CA PHE A 46 3.40 12.74 36.43
C PHE A 46 2.32 11.95 35.68
N ALA A 47 1.03 12.20 35.94
CA ALA A 47 -0.09 11.42 35.35
C ALA A 47 -1.13 12.26 34.58
N LYS A 48 -0.86 13.55 34.29
CA LYS A 48 -1.81 14.45 33.60
C LYS A 48 -1.28 14.84 32.21
N ASN A 49 -1.17 13.84 31.33
CA ASN A 49 -0.65 14.03 29.98
C ASN A 49 -1.62 14.76 29.05
N GLY A 50 -2.93 14.61 29.26
CA GLY A 50 -3.97 15.31 28.51
C GLY A 50 -4.18 16.74 29.00
N LEU A 51 -4.30 17.67 28.05
CA LEU A 51 -4.56 19.08 28.30
C LEU A 51 -5.90 19.47 27.68
N HIS A 52 -6.74 20.15 28.46
CA HIS A 52 -7.91 20.85 27.92
C HIS A 52 -7.46 22.07 27.12
N PHE A 53 -8.33 22.58 26.25
CA PHE A 53 -8.08 23.81 25.50
C PHE A 53 -9.40 24.57 25.24
N GLU A 54 -9.35 25.90 25.13
CA GLU A 54 -10.55 26.77 25.14
C GLU A 54 -11.60 26.41 24.06
N SER A 55 -11.17 25.89 22.91
CA SER A 55 -12.05 25.58 21.77
C SER A 55 -12.50 24.11 21.71
N GLU A 56 -12.15 23.29 22.71
CA GLU A 56 -12.40 21.85 22.71
C GLU A 56 -13.90 21.49 22.57
N ASN A 57 -14.77 22.30 23.20
CA ASN A 57 -16.22 22.07 23.19
C ASN A 57 -16.86 22.31 21.80
N ARG A 58 -16.19 23.03 20.89
CA ARG A 58 -16.71 23.25 19.52
C ARG A 58 -16.85 21.94 18.74
N LEU A 59 -16.12 20.90 19.15
CA LEU A 59 -16.15 19.58 18.51
C LEU A 59 -17.30 18.70 19.01
N ALA A 60 -17.95 19.05 20.13
CA ALA A 60 -19.03 18.24 20.70
C ALA A 60 -20.22 18.08 19.74
N LYS A 61 -20.50 19.10 18.91
CA LYS A 61 -21.59 19.08 17.92
C LYS A 61 -21.48 17.96 16.87
N PHE A 62 -20.30 17.37 16.67
CA PHE A 62 -20.11 16.27 15.72
C PHE A 62 -20.43 14.90 16.32
N GLY A 63 -20.51 14.78 17.66
CA GLY A 63 -20.58 13.50 18.37
C GLY A 63 -21.79 12.66 17.96
N ASP A 64 -23.00 13.21 18.08
CA ASP A 64 -24.24 12.47 17.84
C ASP A 64 -24.35 12.01 16.37
N GLY A 65 -24.02 12.89 15.43
CA GLY A 65 -24.00 12.56 14.00
C GLY A 65 -23.00 11.47 13.65
N LEU A 66 -21.78 11.53 14.21
CA LEU A 66 -20.77 10.50 14.04
C LEU A 66 -21.24 9.16 14.62
N ASN A 67 -21.75 9.15 15.86
CA ASN A 67 -22.27 7.95 16.50
C ASN A 67 -23.39 7.29 15.69
N ALA A 68 -24.37 8.09 15.23
CA ALA A 68 -25.47 7.59 14.41
C ALA A 68 -24.98 7.04 13.06
N SER A 69 -24.05 7.74 12.40
CA SER A 69 -23.47 7.29 11.13
C SER A 69 -22.67 6.00 11.26
N LEU A 70 -21.95 5.81 12.37
CA LEU A 70 -21.22 4.57 12.66
C LEU A 70 -22.18 3.42 12.84
N GLN A 71 -23.23 3.62 13.64
CA GLN A 71 -24.22 2.59 13.91
C GLN A 71 -24.89 2.14 12.61
N ALA A 72 -25.28 3.08 11.75
CA ALA A 72 -25.82 2.73 10.44
C ALA A 72 -24.80 1.97 9.57
N TRP A 73 -23.54 2.42 9.52
CA TRP A 73 -22.49 1.71 8.79
C TRP A 73 -22.27 0.28 9.30
N MET A 74 -22.22 0.09 10.62
CA MET A 74 -22.07 -1.24 11.26
C MET A 74 -23.21 -2.20 10.90
N HIS A 75 -24.42 -1.68 10.61
CA HIS A 75 -25.57 -2.46 10.16
C HIS A 75 -25.72 -2.50 8.63
N GLY A 76 -24.80 -1.90 7.87
CA GLY A 76 -24.87 -1.83 6.40
C GLY A 76 -25.96 -0.89 5.88
N GLU A 77 -26.45 0.03 6.70
CA GLU A 77 -27.55 0.94 6.39
C GLU A 77 -27.06 2.32 5.93
N LYS A 78 -27.88 3.00 5.12
CA LYS A 78 -27.70 4.42 4.73
C LYS A 78 -26.31 4.75 4.15
N LEU A 79 -25.64 3.77 3.54
CA LEU A 79 -24.29 3.93 2.98
C LEU A 79 -24.21 4.96 1.83
N SER A 80 -25.32 5.16 1.11
CA SER A 80 -25.45 6.17 0.05
C SER A 80 -25.94 7.53 0.55
N MET A 81 -26.21 7.67 1.85
CA MET A 81 -26.71 8.92 2.42
C MET A 81 -25.61 9.98 2.41
N SER A 82 -25.96 11.20 1.98
CA SER A 82 -25.02 12.32 1.99
C SER A 82 -24.59 12.65 3.43
N VAL A 83 -23.29 12.92 3.61
CA VAL A 83 -22.67 13.18 4.92
C VAL A 83 -23.36 14.32 5.67
N ASN A 84 -23.85 15.33 4.95
CA ASN A 84 -24.52 16.49 5.54
C ASN A 84 -25.82 16.14 6.28
N LYS A 85 -26.46 15.01 5.96
CA LYS A 85 -27.72 14.57 6.60
C LYS A 85 -27.50 13.96 7.99
N TRP A 86 -26.25 13.68 8.38
CA TRP A 86 -25.93 13.19 9.72
C TRP A 86 -25.83 14.31 10.76
N PHE A 87 -25.84 15.58 10.34
CA PHE A 87 -25.57 16.71 11.22
C PHE A 87 -26.69 17.75 11.16
N ASP A 88 -27.09 18.27 12.32
CA ASP A 88 -28.13 19.31 12.45
C ASP A 88 -27.62 20.73 12.15
N PHE A 89 -26.41 20.84 11.59
CA PHE A 89 -25.80 22.10 11.19
C PHE A 89 -25.28 22.03 9.76
N LYS A 90 -25.13 23.19 9.12
CA LYS A 90 -24.59 23.27 7.77
C LYS A 90 -23.13 22.77 7.73
N THR A 91 -22.89 21.69 7.01
CA THR A 91 -21.55 21.19 6.72
C THR A 91 -21.00 21.82 5.44
N PRO A 92 -19.67 21.97 5.31
CA PRO A 92 -19.06 22.37 4.05
C PRO A 92 -19.38 21.36 2.94
N SER A 93 -19.49 21.86 1.71
CA SER A 93 -19.61 21.00 0.53
C SER A 93 -18.29 20.27 0.28
N PRO A 94 -18.31 19.02 -0.22
CA PRO A 94 -17.10 18.33 -0.66
C PRO A 94 -16.34 19.16 -1.71
N THR A 95 -15.02 19.26 -1.56
CA THR A 95 -14.13 19.97 -2.49
C THR A 95 -13.61 19.07 -3.61
N ILE A 96 -13.80 17.76 -3.49
CA ILE A 96 -13.34 16.76 -4.45
C ILE A 96 -14.51 16.24 -5.32
N PRO A 97 -14.26 15.89 -6.58
CA PRO A 97 -15.24 15.22 -7.44
C PRO A 97 -15.72 13.87 -6.88
N LYS A 98 -16.91 13.44 -7.29
CA LYS A 98 -17.51 12.18 -6.82
C LYS A 98 -16.77 10.94 -7.33
N ASP A 99 -16.17 11.05 -8.51
CA ASP A 99 -15.41 10.03 -9.24
C ASP A 99 -13.91 10.06 -8.91
N PHE A 100 -13.49 10.86 -7.92
CA PHE A 100 -12.09 11.03 -7.56
C PHE A 100 -11.40 9.70 -7.23
N ILE A 101 -12.08 8.81 -6.49
CA ILE A 101 -11.50 7.53 -6.08
C ILE A 101 -11.40 6.57 -7.27
N GLU A 102 -12.44 6.50 -8.09
CA GLU A 102 -12.49 5.68 -9.29
C GLU A 102 -11.40 6.09 -10.28
N ASN A 103 -11.21 7.40 -10.50
CA ASN A 103 -10.15 7.93 -11.34
C ASN A 103 -8.76 7.65 -10.75
N ALA A 104 -8.58 7.77 -9.44
CA ALA A 104 -7.31 7.46 -8.78
C ALA A 104 -6.96 5.97 -8.91
N ILE A 105 -7.94 5.08 -8.78
CA ILE A 105 -7.76 3.63 -9.01
C ILE A 105 -7.39 3.38 -10.46
N ALA A 106 -8.14 3.93 -11.41
CA ALA A 106 -7.90 3.73 -12.84
C ALA A 106 -6.49 4.18 -13.25
N LEU A 107 -6.04 5.35 -12.78
CA LEU A 107 -4.69 5.86 -13.02
C LEU A 107 -3.63 4.91 -12.44
N TYR A 108 -3.80 4.47 -11.19
CA TYR A 108 -2.88 3.50 -10.57
C TYR A 108 -2.83 2.19 -11.37
N GLU A 109 -3.97 1.67 -11.81
CA GLU A 109 -4.03 0.44 -12.58
C GLU A 109 -3.35 0.57 -13.94
N GLU A 110 -3.50 1.71 -14.62
CA GLU A 110 -2.80 2.01 -15.86
C GLU A 110 -1.28 1.99 -15.65
N GLU A 111 -0.77 2.70 -14.64
CA GLU A 111 0.64 2.73 -14.29
C GLU A 111 1.18 1.33 -13.90
N ARG A 112 0.44 0.61 -13.04
CA ARG A 112 0.76 -0.76 -12.63
C ARG A 112 0.81 -1.69 -13.82
N ASN A 113 -0.19 -1.64 -14.70
CA ASN A 113 -0.28 -2.51 -15.87
C ASN A 113 0.82 -2.19 -16.88
N ALA A 114 1.13 -0.91 -17.10
CA ALA A 114 2.25 -0.49 -17.94
C ALA A 114 3.59 -1.00 -17.38
N ALA A 115 3.81 -0.85 -16.07
CA ALA A 115 5.01 -1.34 -15.37
C ALA A 115 5.12 -2.87 -15.41
N TRP A 116 3.99 -3.60 -15.37
CA TRP A 116 3.98 -5.06 -15.48
C TRP A 116 4.26 -5.53 -16.92
N ASN A 117 3.68 -4.84 -17.91
CA ASN A 117 3.77 -5.21 -19.32
C ASN A 117 5.14 -4.92 -19.94
N ARG A 118 5.86 -3.90 -19.44
CA ARG A 118 7.22 -3.57 -19.91
C ARG A 118 8.19 -4.72 -19.61
N MET A 119 9.22 -4.86 -20.43
CA MET A 119 10.29 -5.83 -20.16
C MET A 119 11.11 -5.44 -18.92
N PRO A 120 11.51 -6.43 -18.09
CA PRO A 120 12.44 -6.20 -16.99
C PRO A 120 13.77 -5.66 -17.44
N GLU A 121 14.26 -4.66 -16.71
CA GLU A 121 15.65 -4.25 -16.81
C GLU A 121 16.51 -5.36 -16.21
N ILE A 122 17.05 -6.22 -17.06
CA ILE A 122 17.79 -7.42 -16.63
C ILE A 122 18.95 -7.09 -15.68
N ASN A 123 19.56 -5.90 -15.82
CA ASN A 123 20.61 -5.39 -14.92
C ASN A 123 20.14 -5.17 -13.48
N LYS A 124 18.85 -4.91 -13.30
CA LYS A 124 18.19 -4.68 -12.01
C LYS A 124 17.48 -5.92 -11.49
N CYS A 125 17.38 -6.97 -12.30
CA CYS A 125 16.72 -8.21 -11.91
C CYS A 125 17.61 -9.04 -10.97
N ARG A 126 17.00 -9.62 -9.94
CA ARG A 126 17.59 -10.56 -9.00
C ARG A 126 16.68 -11.77 -8.86
N TRP A 127 17.25 -12.95 -8.93
CA TRP A 127 16.57 -14.20 -8.62
C TRP A 127 16.71 -14.49 -7.12
N LEU A 128 15.59 -14.34 -6.41
CA LEU A 128 15.41 -14.64 -4.98
C LEU A 128 14.61 -15.93 -4.76
N GLY A 129 14.06 -16.52 -5.81
CA GLY A 129 13.56 -17.89 -5.75
C GLY A 129 14.71 -18.82 -5.37
N GLY A 130 14.45 -19.84 -4.57
CA GLY A 130 15.49 -20.79 -4.17
C GLY A 130 16.03 -21.63 -5.34
N LYS A 131 16.36 -22.88 -5.05
CA LYS A 131 16.73 -23.84 -6.10
C LYS A 131 15.51 -24.12 -6.99
N ILE A 132 15.72 -24.03 -8.30
CA ILE A 132 14.70 -24.40 -9.28
C ILE A 132 14.77 -25.91 -9.51
N MET A 133 13.63 -26.58 -9.40
CA MET A 133 13.46 -28.00 -9.68
C MET A 133 12.67 -28.18 -10.96
N ARG A 134 13.08 -29.12 -11.81
CA ARG A 134 12.39 -29.42 -13.07
C ARG A 134 11.51 -30.66 -12.90
N ASN A 135 10.27 -30.57 -13.34
CA ASN A 135 9.33 -31.68 -13.42
C ASN A 135 8.69 -31.71 -14.83
N GLY A 136 9.29 -32.46 -15.74
CA GLY A 136 8.93 -32.47 -17.16
C GLY A 136 9.09 -31.09 -17.82
N HIS A 137 7.98 -30.52 -18.28
CA HIS A 137 7.89 -29.20 -18.91
C HIS A 137 7.58 -28.06 -17.92
N ARG A 138 7.62 -28.35 -16.62
CA ARG A 138 7.39 -27.37 -15.55
C ARG A 138 8.64 -27.16 -14.73
N ILE A 139 8.79 -25.94 -14.24
CA ILE A 139 9.76 -25.57 -13.21
C ILE A 139 9.00 -25.28 -11.92
N LEU A 140 9.58 -25.70 -10.80
CA LEU A 140 9.10 -25.45 -9.44
C LEU A 140 10.18 -24.74 -8.65
N TRP A 141 9.79 -23.81 -7.80
CA TRP A 141 10.71 -23.13 -6.89
C TRP A 141 9.96 -22.61 -5.68
N ASN A 142 10.69 -22.30 -4.61
CA ASN A 142 10.13 -21.69 -3.42
C ASN A 142 10.52 -20.21 -3.36
N TYR A 143 9.55 -19.36 -2.99
CA TYR A 143 9.75 -17.94 -2.72
C TYR A 143 8.81 -17.50 -1.60
N MET A 144 9.32 -16.79 -0.59
CA MET A 144 8.52 -16.31 0.54
C MET A 144 7.68 -17.41 1.24
N GLN A 145 8.26 -18.61 1.40
CA GLN A 145 7.63 -19.81 1.99
C GLN A 145 6.47 -20.41 1.19
N GLU A 146 6.26 -19.97 -0.04
CA GLU A 146 5.26 -20.55 -0.95
C GLU A 146 5.95 -21.28 -2.11
N GLU A 147 5.35 -22.38 -2.55
CA GLU A 147 5.77 -23.10 -3.75
C GLU A 147 5.10 -22.48 -4.99
N TYR A 148 5.93 -22.16 -5.98
CA TYR A 148 5.49 -21.64 -7.27
C TYR A 148 5.84 -22.62 -8.37
N SER A 149 5.06 -22.60 -9.45
CA SER A 149 5.39 -23.34 -10.66
C SER A 149 5.04 -22.59 -11.94
N SER A 150 5.82 -22.81 -12.98
CA SER A 150 5.60 -22.24 -14.31
C SER A 150 5.89 -23.26 -15.40
N LYS A 151 5.14 -23.20 -16.50
CA LYS A 151 5.41 -23.98 -17.71
C LYS A 151 6.54 -23.29 -18.48
N LEU A 152 7.53 -24.07 -18.88
CA LEU A 152 8.52 -23.60 -19.85
C LEU A 152 7.92 -23.62 -21.27
N PRO A 153 8.36 -22.73 -22.17
CA PRO A 153 8.03 -22.81 -23.59
C PRO A 153 8.37 -24.20 -24.17
N GLU A 154 7.55 -24.68 -25.09
CA GLU A 154 7.84 -25.90 -25.84
C GLU A 154 9.11 -25.67 -26.69
N GLY A 155 10.08 -26.58 -26.56
CA GLY A 155 11.38 -26.42 -27.21
C GLY A 155 12.33 -27.56 -26.88
N LYS A 156 13.53 -27.53 -27.48
CA LYS A 156 14.59 -28.51 -27.17
C LYS A 156 15.01 -28.40 -25.71
N ASP A 157 15.25 -29.54 -25.07
CA ASP A 157 15.68 -29.61 -23.66
C ASP A 157 16.92 -28.76 -23.37
N ASP A 158 17.84 -28.64 -24.33
CA ASP A 158 19.04 -27.82 -24.21
C ASP A 158 18.73 -26.34 -24.05
N ILE A 159 17.72 -25.81 -24.75
CA ILE A 159 17.32 -24.39 -24.66
C ILE A 159 16.69 -24.11 -23.30
N GLN A 160 15.86 -25.03 -22.81
CA GLN A 160 15.27 -24.93 -21.48
C GLN A 160 16.34 -24.96 -20.38
N LYS A 161 17.40 -25.75 -20.57
CA LYS A 161 18.54 -25.77 -19.65
C LYS A 161 19.35 -24.46 -19.71
N GLU A 162 19.62 -23.95 -20.91
CA GLU A 162 20.30 -22.66 -21.12
C GLU A 162 19.54 -21.50 -20.44
N PHE A 163 18.20 -21.51 -20.47
CA PHE A 163 17.37 -20.55 -19.73
C PHE A 163 17.56 -20.65 -18.21
N LEU A 164 17.55 -21.87 -17.67
CA LEU A 164 17.72 -22.10 -16.23
C LEU A 164 19.09 -21.66 -15.75
N ASP A 165 20.15 -21.97 -16.51
CA ASP A 165 21.51 -21.54 -16.21
C ASP A 165 21.61 -19.99 -16.25
N ALA A 166 20.99 -19.36 -17.25
CA ALA A 166 20.91 -17.90 -17.34
C ALA A 166 20.14 -17.28 -16.16
N LEU A 167 19.09 -17.94 -15.67
CA LEU A 167 18.32 -17.50 -14.50
C LEU A 167 19.12 -17.65 -13.20
N GLU A 168 19.96 -18.69 -13.08
CA GLU A 168 20.91 -18.83 -11.97
C GLU A 168 21.92 -17.68 -11.93
N CYS A 169 22.33 -17.16 -13.08
CA CYS A 169 23.17 -15.96 -13.18
C CYS A 169 22.47 -14.68 -12.69
N LEU A 170 21.18 -14.71 -12.36
CA LEU A 170 20.50 -13.57 -11.71
C LEU A 170 20.49 -13.68 -10.18
N LYS A 171 21.00 -14.77 -9.59
CA LYS A 171 21.18 -14.88 -8.13
C LYS A 171 22.21 -13.88 -7.63
N CYS A 172 22.06 -13.40 -6.40
CA CYS A 172 22.98 -12.44 -5.78
C CYS A 172 24.44 -12.91 -5.78
N GLU A 173 24.68 -14.22 -5.58
CA GLU A 173 26.02 -14.82 -5.51
C GLU A 173 26.74 -14.90 -6.87
N LYS A 174 25.97 -14.98 -7.96
CA LYS A 174 26.47 -15.25 -9.32
C LYS A 174 26.00 -14.20 -10.31
N PHE A 175 25.76 -12.97 -9.84
CA PHE A 175 25.07 -11.95 -10.61
C PHE A 175 25.82 -11.57 -11.89
N ASN A 176 25.31 -12.03 -13.03
CA ASN A 176 25.79 -11.73 -14.37
C ASN A 176 24.57 -11.58 -15.32
N PRO A 177 24.04 -10.35 -15.47
CA PRO A 177 22.86 -10.10 -16.28
C PRO A 177 23.09 -10.29 -17.78
N GLU A 178 24.34 -10.25 -18.25
CA GLU A 178 24.67 -10.38 -19.67
C GLU A 178 24.32 -11.77 -20.24
N THR A 179 24.43 -12.83 -19.42
CA THR A 179 24.03 -14.18 -19.81
C THR A 179 22.54 -14.23 -20.16
N MET A 180 21.68 -13.65 -19.30
CA MET A 180 20.24 -13.60 -19.54
C MET A 180 19.90 -12.71 -20.74
N LYS A 181 20.54 -11.55 -20.90
CA LYS A 181 20.31 -10.69 -22.07
C LYS A 181 20.62 -11.41 -23.39
N LYS A 182 21.79 -12.05 -23.48
CA LYS A 182 22.19 -12.80 -24.67
C LYS A 182 21.22 -13.94 -24.97
N PHE A 183 20.76 -14.64 -23.93
CA PHE A 183 19.77 -15.71 -24.05
C PHE A 183 18.44 -15.19 -24.64
N LEU A 184 17.92 -14.08 -24.12
CA LEU A 184 16.64 -13.50 -24.58
C LEU A 184 16.70 -12.99 -26.02
N VAL A 185 17.84 -12.43 -26.45
CA VAL A 185 18.04 -12.01 -27.85
C VAL A 185 17.93 -13.20 -28.81
N LYS A 186 18.42 -14.37 -28.40
CA LYS A 186 18.37 -15.61 -29.20
C LYS A 186 17.01 -16.31 -29.12
N ASN A 187 16.30 -16.19 -27.99
CA ASN A 187 15.06 -16.91 -27.70
C ASN A 187 13.98 -15.96 -27.13
N PRO A 188 13.39 -15.08 -27.95
CA PRO A 188 12.44 -14.05 -27.50
C PRO A 188 11.14 -14.63 -26.91
N GLU A 189 10.78 -15.87 -27.21
CA GLU A 189 9.62 -16.55 -26.62
C GLU A 189 9.71 -16.70 -25.10
N TYR A 190 10.93 -16.66 -24.53
CA TYR A 190 11.16 -16.74 -23.09
C TYR A 190 10.92 -15.41 -22.36
N GLU A 191 10.76 -14.29 -23.05
CA GLU A 191 10.43 -13.00 -22.43
C GLU A 191 9.11 -13.06 -21.65
N LYS A 192 8.11 -13.77 -22.19
CA LYS A 192 6.82 -13.99 -21.53
C LYS A 192 7.00 -14.83 -20.26
N THR A 193 7.87 -15.83 -20.30
CA THR A 193 8.20 -16.67 -19.15
C THR A 193 8.91 -15.86 -18.08
N LEU A 194 9.92 -15.06 -18.45
CA LEU A 194 10.65 -14.21 -17.52
C LEU A 194 9.75 -13.17 -16.85
N ARG A 195 8.85 -12.52 -17.60
CA ARG A 195 7.84 -11.61 -17.03
C ARG A 195 6.94 -12.29 -16.01
N LYS A 196 6.53 -13.54 -16.25
CA LYS A 196 5.72 -14.32 -15.29
C LYS A 196 6.45 -14.66 -13.99
N LEU A 197 7.79 -14.67 -14.01
CA LEU A 197 8.59 -14.92 -12.81
C LEU A 197 8.69 -13.68 -11.91
N ARG A 198 8.34 -12.49 -12.41
CA ARG A 198 8.34 -11.26 -11.60
C ARG A 198 7.37 -11.38 -10.43
N GLY A 199 7.79 -10.93 -9.25
CA GLY A 199 6.98 -10.98 -8.03
C GLY A 199 6.83 -12.39 -7.44
N SER A 200 7.22 -13.44 -8.17
CA SER A 200 7.26 -14.83 -7.71
C SER A 200 8.70 -15.33 -7.75
N GLY A 201 9.66 -14.60 -7.21
CA GLY A 201 11.08 -14.99 -7.16
C GLY A 201 12.02 -14.17 -8.03
N LEU A 202 11.58 -13.59 -9.15
CA LEU A 202 12.35 -12.57 -9.86
C LEU A 202 11.94 -11.18 -9.37
N VAL A 203 12.88 -10.42 -8.84
CA VAL A 203 12.65 -9.06 -8.31
C VAL A 203 13.50 -8.06 -9.05
N GLU A 204 12.93 -6.92 -9.42
CA GLU A 204 13.65 -5.81 -10.04
C GLU A 204 13.93 -4.76 -8.95
N ILE A 205 15.20 -4.40 -8.73
CA ILE A 205 15.68 -3.50 -7.67
C ILE A 205 16.28 -2.23 -8.27
#